data_AF-A0A4Q5YFY2-F1
#
_entry.id   AF-A0A4Q5YFY2-F1
#
_cell.length_a   1.000
_cell.length_b   1.000
_cell.length_c   1.000
_cell.angle_alpha   90.00
_cell.angle_beta   90.00
_cell.angle_gamma   90.00
#
_symmetry.space_group_name_H-M   'P 1'
#
loop_
_entity.id
_entity.type
_entity.pdbx_description
1 polymer ?
#
loop_
_entity_poly.entity_id
_entity_poly.type
_entity_poly.pdbx_seq_one_letter_code
_entity_poly.pdbx_strand_id
1 'polypeptide(L)'
;YQGFNEYCGWMHTSSAVDVADLYAEKVIKKEKGLFYEYDKKLLPVKEKKISIRYKDGAALKTKVITAYFTHHGPVMATRNGKWISLKSYNRSMKSLEQSWKRTKATGFDDFKKVMDLKANTSNNTVFADRNGKIAYWHGNYIPVRDTKFDWSAPVDGSIKATEYKGLHPVEQSVHSYDPASGWLQNCNSTPFTAAGSASPKRADYPTYMAPDGENFRGVNAVKVLSAKEKYSLDDMITAGYDTHLSAFDILLPPLIAAFEKNDNPAYAGLKEQIAVLKNWDRRSGVNSVATTLAVEWAQKLNSSIQKVYINPGEADQVLSAKKFAETATADQLLLPLNAVVKDLTKRFGKWDMPWGEINRFQRISNQLN
;
A
#
# COMPACT_ATOMS: atom_id res chain seq x y z
N TYR A 1 15.02 -11.62 -3.48
CA TYR A 1 13.75 -11.12 -2.93
C TYR A 1 12.66 -11.33 -3.97
N GLN A 2 12.68 -10.61 -5.09
CA GLN A 2 12.03 -11.04 -6.33
C GLN A 2 13.03 -11.87 -7.16
N GLY A 3 12.55 -12.75 -8.03
CA GLY A 3 13.45 -13.53 -8.88
C GLY A 3 12.75 -14.66 -9.64
N PHE A 4 13.54 -15.38 -10.41
CA PHE A 4 13.13 -16.59 -11.09
C PHE A 4 14.30 -17.58 -11.15
N ASN A 5 13.98 -18.84 -11.44
CA ASN A 5 14.92 -19.90 -11.77
C ASN A 5 14.38 -20.69 -12.99
N GLU A 6 15.02 -21.79 -13.36
CA GLU A 6 14.63 -22.63 -14.51
C GLU A 6 13.27 -23.35 -14.36
N TYR A 7 12.64 -23.26 -13.17
CA TYR A 7 11.35 -23.87 -12.88
C TYR A 7 10.24 -22.84 -12.71
N CYS A 8 10.49 -21.75 -11.99
CA CYS A 8 9.47 -20.80 -11.58
C CYS A 8 9.98 -19.38 -11.37
N GLY A 9 9.06 -18.42 -11.39
CA GLY A 9 9.28 -17.01 -11.09
C GLY A 9 8.34 -16.51 -10.00
N TRP A 10 8.79 -15.54 -9.22
CA TRP A 10 7.99 -14.90 -8.19
C TRP A 10 8.29 -13.40 -8.05
N MET A 11 7.25 -12.64 -7.74
CA MET A 11 7.34 -11.22 -7.40
C MET A 11 6.55 -10.90 -6.14
N HIS A 12 6.86 -9.75 -5.57
CA HIS A 12 6.28 -9.29 -4.31
C HIS A 12 5.76 -7.87 -4.46
N THR A 13 4.57 -7.64 -3.91
CA THR A 13 3.95 -6.33 -3.78
C THR A 13 3.67 -6.07 -2.31
N SER A 14 3.71 -4.82 -1.88
CA SER A 14 3.30 -4.43 -0.53
C SER A 14 1.78 -4.59 -0.35
N SER A 15 1.39 -4.95 0.86
CA SER A 15 0.01 -4.99 1.34
C SER A 15 -0.09 -4.37 2.73
N ALA A 16 -1.30 -4.04 3.15
CA ALA A 16 -1.62 -3.60 4.50
C ALA A 16 -1.98 -4.76 5.46
N VAL A 17 -1.82 -6.02 5.05
CA VAL A 17 -1.92 -7.19 5.94
C VAL A 17 -1.03 -6.99 7.16
N ASP A 18 -1.66 -6.92 8.32
CA ASP A 18 -0.94 -6.62 9.55
C ASP A 18 -0.21 -7.85 10.11
N VAL A 19 1.08 -7.67 10.37
CA VAL A 19 2.03 -8.66 10.88
C VAL A 19 2.48 -8.38 12.32
N ALA A 20 2.05 -7.25 12.89
CA ALA A 20 2.48 -6.79 14.20
C ALA A 20 1.46 -5.84 14.84
N ASP A 21 1.06 -6.13 16.08
CA ASP A 21 0.02 -5.37 16.76
C ASP A 21 0.57 -4.59 17.96
N LEU A 22 -0.10 -3.47 18.26
CA LEU A 22 0.20 -2.61 19.39
C LEU A 22 -0.75 -2.92 20.56
N TYR A 23 -0.23 -2.91 21.78
CA TYR A 23 -1.01 -3.20 22.98
C TYR A 23 -0.89 -2.04 23.96
N ALA A 24 -2.03 -1.51 24.38
CA ALA A 24 -2.13 -0.49 25.41
C ALA A 24 -2.07 -1.16 26.80
N GLU A 25 -0.92 -1.05 27.43
CA GLU A 25 -0.60 -1.70 28.69
C GLU A 25 -1.12 -0.90 29.90
N LYS A 26 -1.64 -1.61 30.91
CA LYS A 26 -2.03 -1.02 32.20
C LYS A 26 -0.88 -1.17 33.19
N VAL A 27 0.01 -0.19 33.19
CA VAL A 27 1.23 -0.19 34.01
C VAL A 27 0.95 0.44 35.38
N ILE A 28 1.45 -0.21 36.43
CA ILE A 28 1.30 0.19 37.82
C ILE A 28 2.69 0.20 38.47
N LYS A 29 3.04 1.34 39.08
CA LYS A 29 4.26 1.45 39.90
C LYS A 29 3.94 1.06 41.34
N LYS A 30 4.71 0.12 41.90
CA LYS A 30 4.69 -0.26 43.33
C LYS A 30 6.09 -0.08 43.91
N GLU A 31 6.23 -0.18 45.23
CA GLU A 31 7.53 -0.10 45.92
C GLU A 31 8.55 -1.09 45.34
N LYS A 32 8.08 -2.29 44.95
CA LYS A 32 8.90 -3.38 44.40
C LYS A 32 9.23 -3.22 42.90
N GLY A 33 8.84 -2.12 42.25
CA GLY A 33 9.13 -1.84 40.84
C GLY A 33 7.89 -1.60 39.96
N LEU A 34 8.08 -1.72 38.65
CA LEU A 34 7.04 -1.55 37.64
C LEU A 34 6.37 -2.90 37.32
N PHE A 35 5.03 -2.90 37.33
CA PHE A 35 4.20 -4.05 36.99
C PHE A 35 3.23 -3.65 35.89
N TYR A 36 2.73 -4.62 35.13
CA TYR A 36 1.58 -4.43 34.25
C TYR A 36 0.49 -5.45 34.60
N GLU A 37 -0.76 -5.06 34.43
CA GLU A 37 -1.91 -5.93 34.64
C GLU A 37 -2.14 -6.81 33.41
N TYR A 38 -2.33 -8.12 33.63
CA TYR A 38 -2.75 -9.07 32.63
C TYR A 38 -3.65 -10.13 33.27
N ASP A 39 -4.87 -10.27 32.75
CA ASP A 39 -5.91 -11.18 33.22
C ASP A 39 -6.09 -11.11 34.75
N LYS A 40 -6.24 -9.87 35.25
CA LYS A 40 -6.39 -9.52 36.69
C LYS A 40 -5.17 -9.87 37.56
N LYS A 41 -4.03 -10.24 36.97
CA LYS A 41 -2.76 -10.49 37.67
C LYS A 41 -1.76 -9.39 37.39
N LEU A 42 -0.85 -9.15 38.32
CA LEU A 42 0.27 -8.23 38.12
C LEU A 42 1.52 -9.00 37.72
N LEU A 43 2.04 -8.69 36.53
CA LEU A 43 3.26 -9.26 36.00
C LEU A 43 4.37 -8.20 36.03
N PRO A 44 5.63 -8.58 36.35
CA PRO A 44 6.72 -7.60 36.39
C PRO A 44 7.06 -7.10 34.98
N VAL A 45 7.27 -5.80 34.85
CA VAL A 45 7.90 -5.21 33.65
C VAL A 45 9.38 -5.57 33.66
N LYS A 46 9.90 -6.10 32.55
CA LYS A 46 11.33 -6.37 32.42
C LYS A 46 12.06 -5.10 31.98
N GLU A 47 13.17 -4.79 32.63
CA GLU A 47 14.02 -3.64 32.30
C GLU A 47 15.34 -4.11 31.68
N LYS A 48 15.81 -3.38 30.67
CA LYS A 48 17.12 -3.60 30.06
C LYS A 48 17.81 -2.28 29.77
N LYS A 49 19.04 -2.10 30.27
CA LYS A 49 19.90 -0.97 29.88
C LYS A 49 20.52 -1.26 28.51
N ILE A 50 20.29 -0.36 27.55
CA ILE A 50 20.83 -0.39 26.19
C ILE A 50 21.83 0.75 26.05
N SER A 51 23.08 0.42 25.77
CA SER A 51 24.14 1.41 25.52
C SER A 51 24.28 1.69 24.04
N ILE A 52 24.08 2.95 23.64
CA ILE A 52 24.24 3.43 22.26
C ILE A 52 25.46 4.35 22.21
N ARG A 53 26.43 4.00 21.36
CA ARG A 53 27.59 4.85 21.08
C ARG A 53 27.26 5.79 19.91
N TYR A 54 27.60 7.06 20.05
CA TYR A 54 27.37 8.08 19.02
C TYR A 54 28.54 9.05 18.95
N LYS A 55 28.75 9.66 17.78
CA LYS A 55 29.77 10.70 17.60
C LYS A 55 29.20 12.06 18.01
N ASP A 56 30.02 12.83 18.71
CA ASP A 56 29.78 14.23 19.05
C ASP A 56 31.05 15.01 18.67
N GLY A 57 31.04 15.59 17.47
CA GLY A 57 32.26 16.02 16.79
C GLY A 57 33.23 14.85 16.57
N ALA A 58 34.48 15.03 17.02
CA ALA A 58 35.50 13.98 16.98
C ALA A 58 35.38 12.97 18.14
N ALA A 59 34.60 13.26 19.19
CA ALA A 59 34.49 12.40 20.36
C ALA A 59 33.46 11.28 20.16
N LEU A 60 33.76 10.08 20.66
CA LEU A 60 32.80 8.98 20.75
C LEU A 60 32.19 8.96 22.15
N LYS A 61 30.90 9.26 22.27
CA LYS A 61 30.14 9.26 23.53
C LYS A 61 29.21 8.05 23.62
N THR A 62 28.81 7.71 24.84
CA THR A 62 27.84 6.63 25.12
C THR A 62 26.61 7.19 25.82
N LYS A 63 25.42 6.87 25.30
CA LYS A 63 24.14 7.13 25.95
C LYS A 63 23.53 5.79 26.39
N VAL A 64 23.15 5.69 27.66
CA VAL A 64 22.43 4.52 28.18
C VAL A 64 20.93 4.83 28.18
N ILE A 65 20.14 3.95 27.59
CA ILE A 65 18.67 4.03 27.54
C ILE A 65 18.10 2.82 28.27
N THR A 66 17.21 3.04 29.23
CA THR A 66 16.44 1.95 29.84
C THR A 66 15.26 1.60 28.93
N ALA A 67 15.25 0.38 28.42
CA ALA A 67 14.13 -0.19 27.67
C ALA A 67 13.27 -1.07 28.58
N TYR A 68 11.96 -1.04 28.35
CA TYR A 68 10.97 -1.79 29.12
C TYR A 68 10.29 -2.83 28.22
N PHE A 69 9.94 -3.98 28.79
CA PHE A 69 9.31 -5.07 28.06
C PHE A 69 8.18 -5.69 28.88
N THR A 70 7.04 -5.92 28.22
CA THR A 70 5.95 -6.77 28.70
C THR A 70 6.03 -8.14 28.00
N HIS A 71 5.06 -9.02 28.22
CA HIS A 71 4.98 -10.28 27.46
C HIS A 71 4.59 -10.05 25.99
N HIS A 72 3.92 -8.93 25.67
CA HIS A 72 3.62 -8.55 24.29
C HIS A 72 4.86 -8.09 23.52
N GLY A 73 5.83 -7.46 24.19
CA GLY A 73 7.09 -7.05 23.57
C GLY A 73 7.70 -5.80 24.19
N PRO A 74 8.63 -5.13 23.48
CA PRO A 74 9.19 -3.87 23.92
C PRO A 74 8.10 -2.79 24.00
N VAL A 75 8.19 -1.93 25.01
CA VAL A 75 7.39 -0.71 25.11
C VAL A 75 8.02 0.33 24.16
N MET A 76 7.26 0.69 23.13
CA MET A 76 7.75 1.52 22.01
C MET A 76 7.27 2.97 22.09
N ALA A 77 6.20 3.25 22.85
CA ALA A 77 5.65 4.59 23.00
C ALA A 77 4.87 4.74 24.30
N THR A 78 4.59 6.00 24.65
CA THR A 78 3.54 6.38 25.58
C THR A 78 2.53 7.22 24.82
N ARG A 79 1.24 6.85 24.87
CA ARG A 79 0.15 7.59 24.22
C ARG A 79 -1.00 7.74 25.20
N ASN A 80 -1.49 8.96 25.41
CA ASN A 80 -2.60 9.25 26.33
C ASN A 80 -2.39 8.64 27.73
N GLY A 81 -1.17 8.74 28.26
CA GLY A 81 -0.81 8.18 29.57
C GLY A 81 -0.67 6.66 29.63
N LYS A 82 -0.92 5.92 28.53
CA LYS A 82 -0.74 4.47 28.44
C LYS A 82 0.59 4.11 27.78
N TRP A 83 1.25 3.09 28.31
CA TRP A 83 2.40 2.48 27.66
C TRP A 83 1.92 1.62 26.50
N ILE A 84 2.60 1.70 25.36
CA ILE A 84 2.27 0.97 24.15
C ILE A 84 3.38 -0.02 23.86
N SER A 85 3.11 -1.31 24.00
CA SER A 85 4.03 -2.38 23.61
C SER A 85 3.76 -2.84 22.18
N LEU A 86 4.79 -3.40 21.53
CA LEU A 86 4.71 -3.90 20.16
C LEU A 86 4.99 -5.40 20.12
N LYS A 87 4.01 -6.19 19.69
CA LYS A 87 4.19 -7.61 19.37
C LYS A 87 4.51 -7.75 17.89
N SER A 88 5.71 -8.23 17.57
CA SER A 88 6.17 -8.34 16.19
C SER A 88 7.12 -9.52 16.01
N TYR A 89 7.18 -10.07 14.80
CA TYR A 89 8.11 -11.15 14.46
C TYR A 89 9.41 -10.61 13.85
N ASN A 90 10.22 -9.96 14.69
CA ASN A 90 11.49 -9.37 14.28
C ASN A 90 12.67 -10.35 14.43
N ARG A 91 13.68 -10.23 13.55
CA ARG A 91 14.91 -11.05 13.52
C ARG A 91 14.66 -12.56 13.34
N SER A 92 13.85 -12.89 12.34
CA SER A 92 13.46 -14.26 12.04
C SER A 92 14.45 -14.98 11.13
N MET A 93 15.12 -16.01 11.65
CA MET A 93 15.89 -16.96 10.82
C MET A 93 14.99 -17.71 9.83
N LYS A 94 13.75 -18.02 10.23
CA LYS A 94 12.77 -18.66 9.34
C LYS A 94 12.46 -17.79 8.11
N SER A 95 12.46 -16.47 8.24
CA SER A 95 12.23 -15.55 7.11
C SER A 95 13.39 -15.57 6.12
N LEU A 96 14.62 -15.70 6.63
CA LEU A 96 15.82 -15.89 5.82
C LEU A 96 15.79 -17.25 5.11
N GLU A 97 15.50 -18.33 5.85
CA GLU A 97 15.33 -19.68 5.29
C GLU A 97 14.26 -19.71 4.21
N GLN A 98 13.10 -19.10 4.45
CA GLN A 98 12.02 -19.01 3.47
C GLN A 98 12.48 -18.27 2.21
N SER A 99 13.16 -17.15 2.36
CA SER A 99 13.70 -16.37 1.23
C SER A 99 14.71 -17.17 0.40
N TRP A 100 15.57 -17.93 1.06
CA TRP A 100 16.53 -18.81 0.39
C TRP A 100 15.84 -19.99 -0.31
N LYS A 101 14.89 -20.67 0.36
CA LYS A 101 14.18 -21.81 -0.20
C LYS A 101 13.33 -21.47 -1.42
N ARG A 102 12.80 -20.24 -1.55
CA ARG A 102 12.14 -19.77 -2.79
C ARG A 102 13.04 -19.96 -4.01
N THR A 103 14.33 -19.65 -3.88
CA THR A 103 15.32 -19.79 -4.97
C THR A 103 15.56 -21.24 -5.39
N LYS A 104 15.15 -22.20 -4.56
CA LYS A 104 15.34 -23.64 -4.75
C LYS A 104 14.05 -24.38 -5.10
N ALA A 105 12.91 -23.68 -5.17
CA ALA A 105 11.64 -24.30 -5.52
C ALA A 105 11.66 -24.81 -6.96
N THR A 106 11.11 -26.00 -7.18
CA THR A 106 11.09 -26.66 -8.50
C THR A 106 9.70 -26.65 -9.17
N GLY A 107 8.78 -25.84 -8.65
CA GLY A 107 7.41 -25.69 -9.16
C GLY A 107 6.44 -25.30 -8.06
N PHE A 108 5.15 -25.26 -8.40
CA PHE A 108 4.08 -24.81 -7.50
C PHE A 108 4.03 -25.54 -6.16
N ASP A 109 4.07 -26.88 -6.15
CA ASP A 109 3.94 -27.66 -4.92
C ASP A 109 5.09 -27.41 -3.93
N ASP A 110 6.31 -27.28 -4.44
CA ASP A 110 7.47 -26.92 -3.62
C ASP A 110 7.36 -25.49 -3.12
N PHE A 111 6.92 -24.56 -3.96
CA PHE A 111 6.75 -23.17 -3.57
C PHE A 111 5.68 -23.03 -2.48
N LYS A 112 4.60 -23.82 -2.54
CA LYS A 112 3.57 -23.86 -1.50
C LYS A 112 4.14 -24.32 -0.15
N LYS A 113 4.98 -25.36 -0.13
CA LYS A 113 5.71 -25.78 1.09
C LYS A 113 6.62 -24.66 1.64
N VAL A 114 7.20 -23.84 0.76
CA VAL A 114 7.96 -22.66 1.18
C VAL A 114 7.04 -21.61 1.80
N MET A 115 5.83 -21.40 1.27
CA MET A 115 4.84 -20.51 1.87
C MET A 115 4.39 -20.99 3.26
N ASP A 116 4.34 -22.30 3.52
CA ASP A 116 3.99 -22.89 4.82
C ASP A 116 4.97 -22.58 5.96
N LEU A 117 6.15 -22.02 5.65
CA LEU A 117 7.04 -21.46 6.68
C LEU A 117 6.44 -20.22 7.36
N LYS A 118 5.45 -19.56 6.74
CA LYS A 118 4.69 -18.42 7.28
C LYS A 118 5.57 -17.33 7.86
N ALA A 119 6.69 -17.01 7.21
CA ALA A 119 7.72 -16.14 7.77
C ALA A 119 7.92 -14.85 6.95
N ASN A 120 7.20 -14.66 5.85
CA ASN A 120 7.20 -13.39 5.13
C ASN A 120 6.25 -12.41 5.85
N THR A 121 6.84 -11.40 6.46
CA THR A 121 6.18 -10.39 7.30
C THR A 121 6.06 -9.05 6.60
N SER A 122 6.02 -9.00 5.26
CA SER A 122 6.04 -7.71 4.56
C SER A 122 5.21 -7.64 3.28
N ASN A 123 4.98 -8.75 2.58
CA ASN A 123 4.48 -8.67 1.21
C ASN A 123 3.57 -9.81 0.78
N ASN A 124 2.77 -9.50 -0.23
CA ASN A 124 2.12 -10.49 -1.08
C ASN A 124 3.14 -11.23 -1.94
N THR A 125 2.73 -12.36 -2.51
CA THR A 125 3.54 -13.11 -3.47
C THR A 125 2.71 -13.46 -4.69
N VAL A 126 3.16 -13.08 -5.87
CA VAL A 126 2.68 -13.62 -7.15
C VAL A 126 3.71 -14.62 -7.67
N PHE A 127 3.24 -15.70 -8.27
CA PHE A 127 4.03 -16.84 -8.71
C PHE A 127 3.56 -17.30 -10.09
N ALA A 128 4.51 -17.76 -10.90
CA ALA A 128 4.27 -18.51 -12.11
C ALA A 128 5.31 -19.62 -12.28
N ASP A 129 4.96 -20.76 -12.88
CA ASP A 129 5.92 -21.81 -13.24
C ASP A 129 5.87 -22.24 -14.70
N ARG A 130 6.90 -22.99 -15.10
CA ARG A 130 7.06 -23.51 -16.47
C ARG A 130 5.98 -24.50 -16.90
N ASN A 131 5.18 -25.02 -15.96
CA ASN A 131 4.07 -25.93 -16.23
C ASN A 131 2.74 -25.16 -16.38
N GLY A 132 2.79 -23.82 -16.38
CA GLY A 132 1.63 -22.96 -16.56
C GLY A 132 0.84 -22.70 -15.28
N LYS A 133 1.36 -23.06 -14.10
CA LYS A 133 0.71 -22.73 -12.83
C LYS A 133 0.93 -21.27 -12.50
N ILE A 134 -0.13 -20.58 -12.09
CA ILE A 134 -0.07 -19.23 -11.55
C ILE A 134 -0.72 -19.17 -10.19
N ALA A 135 -0.12 -18.40 -9.28
CA ALA A 135 -0.62 -18.29 -7.92
C ALA A 135 -0.39 -16.92 -7.31
N TYR A 136 -1.27 -16.56 -6.39
CA TYR A 136 -1.19 -15.35 -5.61
C TYR A 136 -1.51 -15.64 -4.15
N TRP A 137 -0.70 -15.09 -3.25
CA TRP A 137 -0.93 -15.06 -1.80
C TRP A 137 -0.90 -13.62 -1.32
N HIS A 138 -1.96 -13.19 -0.62
CA HIS A 138 -2.02 -11.88 0.01
C HIS A 138 -1.50 -11.97 1.45
N GLY A 139 -0.29 -11.50 1.69
CA GLY A 139 0.46 -11.74 2.93
C GLY A 139 0.95 -13.19 3.10
N ASN A 140 1.56 -13.47 4.26
CA ASN A 140 2.02 -14.83 4.62
C ASN A 140 2.16 -15.05 6.15
N TYR A 141 2.67 -14.08 6.90
CA TYR A 141 2.63 -14.08 8.37
C TYR A 141 1.33 -13.42 8.83
N ILE A 142 0.28 -14.20 9.11
CA ILE A 142 -1.04 -13.66 9.46
C ILE A 142 -1.49 -14.21 10.82
N PRO A 143 -1.40 -13.41 11.90
CA PRO A 143 -1.93 -13.80 13.21
C PRO A 143 -3.44 -14.06 13.20
N VAL A 144 -3.85 -15.12 13.89
CA VAL A 144 -5.27 -15.40 14.16
C VAL A 144 -5.75 -14.47 15.24
N ARG A 145 -6.68 -13.58 14.89
CA ARG A 145 -7.18 -12.49 15.73
C ARG A 145 -8.69 -12.61 15.96
N ASP A 146 -9.16 -12.16 17.13
CA ASP A 146 -10.60 -12.04 17.40
C ASP A 146 -11.16 -10.82 16.66
N THR A 147 -12.15 -11.04 15.79
CA THR A 147 -12.74 -10.01 14.91
C THR A 147 -13.60 -8.99 15.66
N LYS A 148 -13.82 -9.16 16.97
CA LYS A 148 -14.53 -8.16 17.80
C LYS A 148 -13.69 -6.92 18.08
N PHE A 149 -12.37 -6.98 17.91
CA PHE A 149 -11.48 -5.85 18.13
C PHE A 149 -11.07 -5.19 16.81
N ASP A 150 -10.83 -3.88 16.87
CA ASP A 150 -10.17 -3.14 15.79
C ASP A 150 -8.66 -3.22 15.97
N TRP A 151 -8.03 -4.07 15.15
CA TRP A 151 -6.58 -4.30 15.17
C TRP A 151 -5.80 -3.24 14.38
N SER A 152 -6.46 -2.27 13.75
CA SER A 152 -5.77 -1.11 13.16
C SER A 152 -5.28 -0.11 14.21
N ALA A 153 -5.70 -0.28 15.46
CA ALA A 153 -5.36 0.56 16.60
C ALA A 153 -4.77 -0.27 17.76
N PRO A 154 -4.09 0.37 18.74
CA PRO A 154 -3.64 -0.35 19.93
C PRO A 154 -4.81 -1.01 20.68
N VAL A 155 -4.74 -2.32 20.86
CA VAL A 155 -5.74 -3.12 21.59
C VAL A 155 -5.43 -3.15 23.10
N ASP A 156 -6.37 -3.60 23.92
CA ASP A 156 -6.15 -3.72 25.37
C ASP A 156 -5.10 -4.79 25.70
N GLY A 157 -3.98 -4.40 26.32
CA GLY A 157 -2.91 -5.32 26.74
C GLY A 157 -3.18 -6.07 28.05
N SER A 158 -4.31 -5.84 28.70
CA SER A 158 -4.61 -6.42 30.01
C SER A 158 -5.50 -7.67 29.97
N ILE A 159 -5.98 -8.09 28.79
CA ILE A 159 -6.95 -9.19 28.67
C ILE A 159 -6.47 -10.28 27.72
N LYS A 160 -6.81 -11.54 28.02
CA LYS A 160 -6.47 -12.68 27.16
C LYS A 160 -7.16 -12.64 25.78
N ALA A 161 -8.28 -11.92 25.66
CA ALA A 161 -9.08 -11.87 24.44
C ALA A 161 -8.35 -11.20 23.25
N THR A 162 -7.35 -10.37 23.53
CA THR A 162 -6.51 -9.68 22.54
C THR A 162 -5.23 -10.43 22.23
N GLU A 163 -5.10 -11.71 22.62
CA GLU A 163 -3.96 -12.53 22.23
C GLU A 163 -4.11 -13.15 20.85
N TYR A 164 -2.98 -13.26 20.14
CA TYR A 164 -2.90 -14.08 18.94
C TYR A 164 -3.20 -15.55 19.28
N LYS A 165 -4.03 -16.20 18.46
CA LYS A 165 -4.34 -17.63 18.57
C LYS A 165 -3.48 -18.46 17.61
N GLY A 166 -2.19 -18.09 17.51
CA GLY A 166 -1.27 -18.61 16.51
C GLY A 166 -1.35 -17.88 15.16
N LEU A 167 -0.89 -18.53 14.09
CA LEU A 167 -0.94 -18.01 12.73
C LEU A 167 -1.94 -18.81 11.90
N HIS A 168 -2.64 -18.14 10.98
CA HIS A 168 -3.46 -18.82 10.00
C HIS A 168 -2.62 -19.83 9.20
N PRO A 169 -3.16 -21.02 8.90
CA PRO A 169 -2.71 -21.85 7.80
C PRO A 169 -2.72 -21.08 6.46
N VAL A 170 -1.81 -21.43 5.55
CA VAL A 170 -1.69 -20.71 4.26
C VAL A 170 -2.93 -20.92 3.41
N GLU A 171 -3.57 -22.08 3.50
CA GLU A 171 -4.85 -22.38 2.88
C GLU A 171 -6.02 -21.51 3.41
N GLN A 172 -5.87 -20.89 4.59
CA GLN A 172 -6.86 -19.95 5.13
C GLN A 172 -6.55 -18.49 4.80
N SER A 173 -5.36 -18.16 4.28
CA SER A 173 -5.07 -16.79 3.82
C SER A 173 -5.80 -16.49 2.53
N VAL A 174 -5.99 -15.21 2.19
CA VAL A 174 -6.50 -14.83 0.87
C VAL A 174 -5.49 -15.26 -0.19
N HIS A 175 -5.90 -16.14 -1.09
CA HIS A 175 -5.07 -16.69 -2.15
C HIS A 175 -5.88 -16.95 -3.42
N SER A 176 -5.21 -17.08 -4.55
CA SER A 176 -5.82 -17.48 -5.81
C SER A 176 -4.84 -18.37 -6.57
N TYR A 177 -5.29 -19.54 -7.03
CA TYR A 177 -4.51 -20.50 -7.80
C TYR A 177 -5.23 -20.77 -9.11
N ASP A 178 -4.53 -20.66 -10.24
CA ASP A 178 -5.05 -20.89 -11.59
C ASP A 178 -6.48 -20.32 -11.80
N PRO A 179 -6.72 -19.02 -11.55
CA PRO A 179 -8.05 -18.45 -11.72
C PRO A 179 -8.50 -18.57 -13.18
N ALA A 180 -9.81 -18.73 -13.39
CA ALA A 180 -10.41 -18.88 -14.72
C ALA A 180 -10.18 -17.67 -15.64
N SER A 181 -9.78 -16.51 -15.10
CA SER A 181 -9.36 -15.33 -15.88
C SER A 181 -8.06 -15.56 -16.66
N GLY A 182 -7.25 -16.55 -16.29
CA GLY A 182 -5.96 -16.85 -16.93
C GLY A 182 -4.83 -15.86 -16.58
N TRP A 183 -5.07 -14.91 -15.67
CA TRP A 183 -4.08 -13.93 -15.22
C TRP A 183 -4.26 -13.57 -13.75
N LEU A 184 -3.17 -13.08 -13.16
CA LEU A 184 -3.11 -12.54 -11.80
C LEU A 184 -2.40 -11.19 -11.81
N GLN A 185 -2.87 -10.25 -10.99
CA GLN A 185 -2.25 -8.95 -10.76
C GLN A 185 -2.32 -8.55 -9.29
N ASN A 186 -1.39 -7.71 -8.88
CA ASN A 186 -1.60 -6.88 -7.70
C ASN A 186 -0.82 -5.57 -7.83
N CYS A 187 -1.50 -4.44 -7.68
CA CYS A 187 -0.88 -3.12 -7.70
C CYS A 187 -0.92 -2.48 -6.31
N ASN A 188 -0.55 -3.20 -5.25
CA ASN A 188 -0.70 -2.75 -3.85
C ASN A 188 -2.16 -2.37 -3.53
N SER A 189 -3.08 -3.16 -4.08
CA SER A 189 -4.51 -2.98 -3.88
C SER A 189 -5.14 -4.23 -3.28
N THR A 190 -6.44 -4.12 -3.02
CA THR A 190 -7.28 -5.19 -2.52
C THR A 190 -7.09 -6.50 -3.31
N PRO A 191 -6.98 -7.68 -2.64
CA PRO A 191 -6.80 -8.95 -3.34
C PRO A 191 -8.06 -9.42 -4.06
N PHE A 192 -9.21 -8.80 -3.78
CA PHE A 192 -10.52 -9.17 -4.33
C PHE A 192 -10.74 -8.68 -5.78
N THR A 193 -9.71 -8.12 -6.41
CA THR A 193 -9.64 -7.80 -7.84
C THR A 193 -8.40 -8.35 -8.51
N ALA A 194 -7.63 -9.20 -7.80
CA ALA A 194 -6.36 -9.75 -8.27
C ALA A 194 -6.49 -10.65 -9.51
N ALA A 195 -7.70 -11.16 -9.80
CA ALA A 195 -8.03 -11.99 -10.95
C ALA A 195 -9.35 -11.56 -11.62
N GLY A 196 -9.71 -10.28 -11.53
CA GLY A 196 -10.96 -9.77 -12.10
C GLY A 196 -12.18 -10.43 -11.45
N SER A 197 -13.14 -10.91 -12.25
CA SER A 197 -14.32 -11.63 -11.76
C SER A 197 -14.00 -12.99 -11.12
N ALA A 198 -12.83 -13.57 -11.39
CA ALA A 198 -12.36 -14.83 -10.81
C ALA A 198 -11.59 -14.63 -9.48
N SER A 199 -11.60 -13.41 -8.93
CA SER A 199 -10.93 -13.11 -7.66
C SER A 199 -11.62 -13.78 -6.48
N PRO A 200 -10.90 -14.00 -5.35
CA PRO A 200 -11.52 -14.42 -4.09
C PRO A 200 -12.63 -13.46 -3.66
N LYS A 201 -13.62 -13.96 -2.91
CA LYS A 201 -14.72 -13.13 -2.42
C LYS A 201 -14.38 -12.53 -1.07
N ARG A 202 -14.59 -11.22 -0.92
CA ARG A 202 -14.33 -10.49 0.33
C ARG A 202 -15.04 -11.08 1.55
N ALA A 203 -16.27 -11.55 1.38
CA ALA A 203 -17.10 -12.09 2.46
C ALA A 203 -16.54 -13.37 3.11
N ASP A 204 -15.61 -14.05 2.43
CA ASP A 204 -15.06 -15.33 2.88
C ASP A 204 -13.88 -15.15 3.86
N TYR A 205 -13.44 -13.91 4.10
CA TYR A 205 -12.25 -13.60 4.89
C TYR A 205 -12.51 -12.50 5.94
N PRO A 206 -11.89 -12.58 7.12
CA PRO A 206 -11.93 -11.50 8.09
C PRO A 206 -11.20 -10.25 7.56
N THR A 207 -11.71 -9.07 7.89
CA THR A 207 -11.20 -7.79 7.37
C THR A 207 -9.69 -7.59 7.55
N TYR A 208 -9.12 -8.04 8.68
CA TYR A 208 -7.68 -7.89 8.97
C TYR A 208 -6.76 -8.68 8.03
N MET A 209 -7.29 -9.65 7.27
CA MET A 209 -6.50 -10.39 6.28
C MET A 209 -6.27 -9.62 5.00
N ALA A 210 -7.13 -8.65 4.68
CA ALA A 210 -7.07 -7.87 3.45
C ALA A 210 -7.71 -6.49 3.66
N PRO A 211 -7.12 -5.64 4.53
CA PRO A 211 -7.63 -4.31 4.79
C PRO A 211 -7.39 -3.36 3.60
N ASP A 212 -6.59 -3.77 2.62
CA ASP A 212 -6.26 -3.02 1.41
C ASP A 212 -7.49 -2.63 0.58
N GLY A 213 -7.52 -1.37 0.16
CA GLY A 213 -8.51 -0.81 -0.76
C GLY A 213 -8.08 -0.91 -2.22
N GLU A 214 -8.99 -0.61 -3.14
CA GLU A 214 -8.65 -0.52 -4.55
C GLU A 214 -7.93 0.80 -4.89
N ASN A 215 -7.11 0.76 -5.95
CA ASN A 215 -6.48 1.94 -6.54
C ASN A 215 -6.54 1.93 -8.06
N PHE A 216 -6.29 3.08 -8.69
CA PHE A 216 -6.42 3.20 -10.15
C PHE A 216 -5.35 2.44 -10.95
N ARG A 217 -4.23 2.01 -10.34
CA ARG A 217 -3.28 1.10 -10.99
C ARG A 217 -3.86 -0.31 -11.08
N GLY A 218 -4.51 -0.80 -10.02
CA GLY A 218 -5.23 -2.06 -10.03
C GLY A 218 -6.35 -2.07 -11.07
N VAL A 219 -7.17 -1.01 -11.11
CA VAL A 219 -8.20 -0.83 -12.15
C VAL A 219 -7.60 -0.88 -13.56
N ASN A 220 -6.48 -0.20 -13.80
CA ASN A 220 -5.82 -0.22 -15.10
C ASN A 220 -5.26 -1.61 -15.43
N ALA A 221 -4.63 -2.29 -14.46
CA ALA A 221 -4.08 -3.62 -14.65
C ALA A 221 -5.15 -4.64 -15.05
N VAL A 222 -6.33 -4.60 -14.41
CA VAL A 222 -7.48 -5.45 -14.79
C VAL A 222 -7.91 -5.16 -16.22
N LYS A 223 -8.04 -3.88 -16.62
CA LYS A 223 -8.39 -3.49 -17.99
C LYS A 223 -7.37 -3.98 -19.01
N VAL A 224 -6.08 -3.81 -18.72
CA VAL A 224 -4.98 -4.21 -19.61
C VAL A 224 -4.92 -5.72 -19.77
N LEU A 225 -4.99 -6.49 -18.67
CA LEU A 225 -4.87 -7.95 -18.69
C LEU A 225 -6.14 -8.65 -19.21
N SER A 226 -7.30 -8.01 -19.09
CA SER A 226 -8.56 -8.54 -19.65
C SER A 226 -8.72 -8.25 -21.14
N ALA A 227 -7.85 -7.43 -21.74
CA ALA A 227 -7.98 -7.02 -23.14
C ALA A 227 -7.67 -8.14 -24.14
N LYS A 228 -6.98 -9.21 -23.70
CA LYS A 228 -6.58 -10.34 -24.53
C LYS A 228 -6.71 -11.64 -23.74
N GLU A 229 -7.06 -12.73 -24.42
CA GLU A 229 -7.10 -14.07 -23.82
C GLU A 229 -5.71 -14.72 -23.77
N LYS A 230 -4.86 -14.41 -24.75
CA LYS A 230 -3.51 -14.98 -24.88
C LYS A 230 -2.50 -13.88 -25.09
N TYR A 231 -1.35 -14.04 -24.44
CA TYR A 231 -0.24 -13.12 -24.53
C TYR A 231 1.01 -13.86 -25.01
N SER A 232 1.66 -13.30 -26.03
CA SER A 232 3.07 -13.54 -26.28
C SER A 232 3.94 -12.79 -25.24
N LEU A 233 5.25 -13.05 -25.25
CA LEU A 233 6.19 -12.28 -24.43
C LEU A 233 6.15 -10.78 -24.79
N ASP A 234 6.08 -10.45 -26.08
CA ASP A 234 6.01 -9.06 -26.55
C ASP A 234 4.69 -8.39 -26.14
N ASP A 235 3.58 -9.14 -26.12
CA ASP A 235 2.32 -8.65 -25.59
C ASP A 235 2.43 -8.33 -24.09
N MET A 236 3.11 -9.19 -23.31
CA MET A 236 3.31 -8.97 -21.87
C MET A 236 4.20 -7.76 -21.61
N ILE A 237 5.28 -7.59 -22.38
CA ILE A 237 6.13 -6.40 -22.31
C ILE A 237 5.30 -5.16 -22.63
N THR A 238 4.55 -5.17 -23.73
CA THR A 238 3.70 -4.05 -24.14
C THR A 238 2.67 -3.70 -23.07
N ALA A 239 2.02 -4.70 -22.48
CA ALA A 239 1.08 -4.52 -21.36
C ALA A 239 1.74 -3.88 -20.14
N GLY A 240 2.99 -4.27 -19.82
CA GLY A 240 3.78 -3.69 -18.73
C GLY A 240 4.14 -2.22 -18.91
N TYR A 241 4.12 -1.71 -20.15
CA TYR A 241 4.37 -0.31 -20.49
C TYR A 241 3.09 0.49 -20.81
N ASP A 242 1.90 -0.01 -20.48
CA ASP A 242 0.66 0.76 -20.68
C ASP A 242 0.67 2.06 -19.86
N THR A 243 0.44 3.17 -20.55
CA THR A 243 0.50 4.53 -20.00
C THR A 243 -0.87 5.14 -19.67
N HIS A 244 -1.95 4.35 -19.72
CA HIS A 244 -3.31 4.86 -19.49
C HIS A 244 -3.52 5.23 -18.01
N LEU A 245 -4.01 6.44 -17.78
CA LEU A 245 -4.22 6.99 -16.44
C LEU A 245 -5.70 6.90 -16.05
N SER A 246 -6.12 5.70 -15.63
CA SER A 246 -7.51 5.32 -15.34
C SER A 246 -8.27 6.26 -14.36
N ALA A 247 -7.57 7.00 -13.49
CA ALA A 247 -8.22 7.98 -12.61
C ALA A 247 -8.95 9.08 -13.40
N PHE A 248 -8.40 9.48 -14.55
CA PHE A 248 -8.96 10.55 -15.38
C PHE A 248 -10.17 10.11 -16.20
N ASP A 249 -10.45 8.81 -16.30
CA ASP A 249 -11.72 8.31 -16.83
C ASP A 249 -12.91 8.74 -15.95
N ILE A 250 -12.67 8.93 -14.65
CA ILE A 250 -13.67 9.35 -13.66
C ILE A 250 -13.62 10.86 -13.42
N LEU A 251 -12.43 11.45 -13.33
CA LEU A 251 -12.27 12.82 -12.87
C LEU A 251 -12.48 13.87 -13.98
N LEU A 252 -12.11 13.60 -15.23
CA LEU A 252 -12.23 14.61 -16.30
C LEU A 252 -13.67 14.92 -16.72
N PRO A 253 -14.60 13.94 -16.84
CA PRO A 253 -15.97 14.24 -17.24
C PRO A 253 -16.67 15.33 -16.40
N PRO A 254 -16.68 15.27 -15.05
CA PRO A 254 -17.30 16.34 -14.25
C PRO A 254 -16.57 17.68 -14.35
N LEU A 255 -15.23 17.70 -14.49
CA LEU A 255 -14.46 18.93 -14.71
C LEU A 255 -14.89 19.64 -16.00
N ILE A 256 -14.97 18.90 -17.10
CA ILE A 256 -15.36 19.44 -18.42
C ILE A 256 -16.82 19.92 -18.36
N ALA A 257 -17.72 19.10 -17.81
CA ALA A 257 -19.13 19.46 -17.68
C ALA A 257 -19.35 20.67 -16.78
N ALA A 258 -18.57 20.81 -15.70
CA ALA A 258 -18.62 21.98 -14.83
C ALA A 258 -18.20 23.24 -15.58
N PHE A 259 -17.14 23.19 -16.40
CA PHE A 259 -16.75 24.34 -17.22
C PHE A 259 -17.83 24.72 -18.24
N GLU A 260 -18.36 23.75 -18.98
CA GLU A 260 -19.35 23.99 -20.06
C GLU A 260 -20.70 24.52 -19.55
N LYS A 261 -21.05 24.28 -18.28
CA LYS A 261 -22.30 24.73 -17.66
C LYS A 261 -22.19 26.05 -16.90
N ASN A 262 -21.00 26.65 -16.81
CA ASN A 262 -20.76 27.82 -15.98
C ASN A 262 -20.07 28.94 -16.76
N ASP A 263 -20.74 30.09 -16.87
CA ASP A 263 -20.18 31.30 -17.49
C ASP A 263 -19.51 32.24 -16.46
N ASN A 264 -19.13 31.72 -15.29
CA ASN A 264 -18.53 32.53 -14.23
C ASN A 264 -17.17 33.11 -14.70
N PRO A 265 -16.97 34.45 -14.65
CA PRO A 265 -15.71 35.09 -15.07
C PRO A 265 -14.46 34.54 -14.38
N ALA A 266 -14.58 33.97 -13.18
CA ALA A 266 -13.47 33.31 -12.47
C ALA A 266 -12.85 32.14 -13.27
N TYR A 267 -13.59 31.57 -14.22
CA TYR A 267 -13.18 30.42 -15.03
C TYR A 267 -12.87 30.77 -16.48
N ALA A 268 -13.15 31.99 -16.94
CA ALA A 268 -13.04 32.37 -18.35
C ALA A 268 -11.64 32.08 -18.95
N GLY A 269 -10.59 32.18 -18.14
CA GLY A 269 -9.21 31.88 -18.55
C GLY A 269 -8.86 30.40 -18.73
N LEU A 270 -9.80 29.46 -18.52
CA LEU A 270 -9.57 28.01 -18.58
C LEU A 270 -9.93 27.36 -19.92
N LYS A 271 -10.44 28.12 -20.89
CA LYS A 271 -10.97 27.58 -22.16
C LYS A 271 -9.96 26.71 -22.91
N GLU A 272 -8.71 27.16 -23.03
CA GLU A 272 -7.66 26.44 -23.75
C GLU A 272 -7.24 25.16 -23.01
N GLN A 273 -7.16 25.20 -21.69
CA GLN A 273 -6.74 24.07 -20.85
C GLN A 273 -7.82 23.00 -20.82
N ILE A 274 -9.09 23.38 -20.76
CA ILE A 274 -10.22 22.45 -20.87
C ILE A 274 -10.23 21.79 -22.25
N ALA A 275 -9.96 22.54 -23.33
CA ALA A 275 -9.87 21.96 -24.67
C ALA A 275 -8.73 20.93 -24.78
N VAL A 276 -7.55 21.21 -24.21
CA VAL A 276 -6.43 20.26 -24.14
C VAL A 276 -6.82 18.98 -23.39
N LEU A 277 -7.45 19.11 -22.22
CA LEU A 277 -7.87 17.96 -21.41
C LEU A 277 -9.02 17.16 -22.07
N LYS A 278 -9.95 17.83 -22.75
CA LYS A 278 -11.08 17.20 -23.45
C LYS A 278 -10.61 16.33 -24.62
N ASN A 279 -9.57 16.75 -25.33
CA ASN A 279 -9.02 16.04 -26.49
C ASN A 279 -7.95 15.00 -26.12
N TRP A 280 -7.58 14.88 -24.85
CA TRP A 280 -6.55 13.95 -24.40
C TRP A 280 -7.07 12.52 -24.33
N ASP A 281 -6.27 11.59 -24.85
CA ASP A 281 -6.51 10.15 -24.81
C ASP A 281 -6.26 9.52 -23.43
N ARG A 282 -5.90 10.33 -22.43
CA ARG A 282 -5.61 9.94 -21.04
C ARG A 282 -4.38 9.05 -20.90
N ARG A 283 -3.50 9.04 -21.91
CA ARG A 283 -2.21 8.36 -21.86
C ARG A 283 -1.10 9.34 -21.50
N SER A 284 -0.25 8.95 -20.54
CA SER A 284 0.92 9.75 -20.20
C SER A 284 1.93 9.74 -21.34
N GLY A 285 2.53 10.89 -21.66
CA GLY A 285 3.57 10.99 -22.68
C GLY A 285 4.48 12.19 -22.46
N VAL A 286 5.75 12.08 -22.87
CA VAL A 286 6.77 13.13 -22.63
C VAL A 286 6.41 14.48 -23.26
N ASN A 287 5.76 14.48 -24.43
CA ASN A 287 5.34 15.71 -25.10
C ASN A 287 3.91 16.15 -24.71
N SER A 288 3.26 15.45 -23.77
CA SER A 288 1.85 15.68 -23.43
C SER A 288 1.70 16.84 -22.44
N VAL A 289 1.19 17.96 -22.93
CA VAL A 289 0.72 19.08 -22.10
C VAL A 289 -0.47 18.66 -21.24
N ALA A 290 -1.36 17.82 -21.78
CA ALA A 290 -2.51 17.31 -21.05
C ALA A 290 -2.09 16.48 -19.82
N THR A 291 -1.03 15.68 -19.92
CA THR A 291 -0.49 14.93 -18.77
C THR A 291 -0.05 15.88 -17.66
N THR A 292 0.68 16.95 -18.00
CA THR A 292 1.08 18.00 -17.05
C THR A 292 -0.14 18.61 -16.34
N LEU A 293 -1.10 19.10 -17.11
CA LEU A 293 -2.30 19.73 -16.54
C LEU A 293 -3.08 18.76 -15.65
N ALA A 294 -3.35 17.55 -16.14
CA ALA A 294 -4.17 16.56 -15.46
C ALA A 294 -3.53 16.08 -14.15
N VAL A 295 -2.23 15.77 -14.16
CA VAL A 295 -1.52 15.27 -12.98
C VAL A 295 -1.35 16.37 -11.93
N GLU A 296 -0.93 17.58 -12.32
CA GLU A 296 -0.81 18.71 -11.38
C GLU A 296 -2.17 19.10 -10.79
N TRP A 297 -3.24 19.02 -11.60
CA TRP A 297 -4.60 19.25 -11.12
C TRP A 297 -5.04 18.18 -10.12
N ALA A 298 -4.86 16.90 -10.44
CA ALA A 298 -5.20 15.80 -9.53
C ALA A 298 -4.43 15.89 -8.20
N GLN A 299 -3.18 16.37 -8.22
CA GLN A 299 -2.42 16.61 -6.98
C GLN A 299 -3.05 17.70 -6.10
N LYS A 300 -3.71 18.70 -6.67
CA LYS A 300 -4.45 19.70 -5.88
C LYS A 300 -5.78 19.17 -5.34
N LEU A 301 -6.33 18.12 -5.93
CA LEU A 301 -7.51 17.41 -5.39
C LEU A 301 -7.14 16.38 -4.32
N ASN A 302 -5.84 16.10 -4.12
CA ASN A 302 -5.36 14.91 -3.45
C ASN A 302 -5.91 14.74 -2.03
N SER A 303 -5.94 15.81 -1.23
CA SER A 303 -6.48 15.78 0.14
C SER A 303 -7.97 15.43 0.22
N SER A 304 -8.71 15.60 -0.88
CA SER A 304 -10.14 15.27 -0.98
C SER A 304 -10.40 13.85 -1.48
N ILE A 305 -9.39 13.17 -2.05
CA ILE A 305 -9.57 11.90 -2.78
C ILE A 305 -8.68 10.78 -2.24
N GLN A 306 -7.41 11.05 -1.95
CA GLN A 306 -6.49 10.00 -1.49
C GLN A 306 -6.32 10.03 0.02
N LYS A 307 -6.37 8.82 0.60
CA LYS A 307 -5.86 8.53 1.93
C LYS A 307 -4.74 7.51 1.80
N VAL A 308 -3.64 7.73 2.53
CA VAL A 308 -2.49 6.82 2.54
C VAL A 308 -2.83 5.49 3.22
N TYR A 309 -3.65 5.56 4.28
CA TYR A 309 -4.16 4.41 5.00
C TYR A 309 -5.68 4.50 5.08
N ILE A 310 -6.35 3.38 4.90
CA ILE A 310 -7.80 3.26 5.07
C ILE A 310 -8.09 2.47 6.33
N ASN A 311 -8.94 3.02 7.19
CA ASN A 311 -9.45 2.26 8.33
C ASN A 311 -10.55 1.30 7.85
N PRO A 312 -10.84 0.22 8.61
CA PRO A 312 -11.97 -0.64 8.33
C PRO A 312 -13.27 0.14 8.11
N GLY A 313 -13.91 -0.06 6.96
CA GLY A 313 -15.18 0.59 6.59
C GLY A 313 -15.04 1.95 5.89
N GLU A 314 -13.83 2.50 5.75
CA GLU A 314 -13.61 3.72 4.96
C GLU A 314 -13.61 3.45 3.45
N ALA A 315 -13.94 4.48 2.66
CA ALA A 315 -13.85 4.41 1.20
C ALA A 315 -12.39 4.37 0.74
N ASP A 316 -12.07 3.46 -0.18
CA ASP A 316 -10.77 3.43 -0.85
C ASP A 316 -10.59 4.58 -1.85
N GLN A 317 -9.44 4.65 -2.52
CA GLN A 317 -9.12 5.71 -3.48
C GLN A 317 -10.14 5.76 -4.63
N VAL A 318 -10.54 4.60 -5.15
CA VAL A 318 -11.43 4.53 -6.32
C VAL A 318 -12.85 4.95 -5.93
N LEU A 319 -13.36 4.45 -4.80
CA LEU A 319 -14.67 4.84 -4.30
C LEU A 319 -14.71 6.32 -3.90
N SER A 320 -13.66 6.83 -3.26
CA SER A 320 -13.55 8.25 -2.89
C SER A 320 -13.53 9.15 -4.13
N ALA A 321 -12.79 8.77 -5.17
CA ALA A 321 -12.77 9.50 -6.44
C ALA A 321 -14.12 9.50 -7.15
N LYS A 322 -14.85 8.37 -7.14
CA LYS A 322 -16.22 8.30 -7.71
C LYS A 322 -17.19 9.21 -6.95
N LYS A 323 -17.21 9.13 -5.62
CA LYS A 323 -18.04 10.00 -4.77
C LYS A 323 -17.72 11.47 -5.01
N PHE A 324 -16.43 11.83 -5.04
CA PHE A 324 -16.00 13.19 -5.37
C PHE A 324 -16.49 13.62 -6.75
N ALA A 325 -16.30 12.80 -7.78
CA ALA A 325 -16.75 13.11 -9.14
C ALA A 325 -18.28 13.32 -9.26
N GLU A 326 -19.06 12.60 -8.46
CA GLU A 326 -20.53 12.71 -8.43
C GLU A 326 -21.02 13.99 -7.74
N THR A 327 -20.30 14.47 -6.71
CA THR A 327 -20.80 15.56 -5.84
C THR A 327 -19.98 16.85 -5.93
N ALA A 328 -18.85 16.87 -6.63
CA ALA A 328 -17.96 18.02 -6.67
C ALA A 328 -18.64 19.25 -7.29
N THR A 329 -18.45 20.40 -6.65
CA THR A 329 -18.90 21.69 -7.18
C THR A 329 -17.97 22.18 -8.29
N ALA A 330 -18.46 23.14 -9.09
CA ALA A 330 -17.63 23.80 -10.10
C ALA A 330 -16.36 24.41 -9.48
N ASP A 331 -16.47 25.06 -8.32
CA ASP A 331 -15.35 25.64 -7.59
C ASP A 331 -14.31 24.59 -7.17
N GLN A 332 -14.76 23.44 -6.66
CA GLN A 332 -13.89 22.33 -6.26
C GLN A 332 -13.14 21.68 -7.43
N LEU A 333 -13.62 21.85 -8.67
CA LEU A 333 -13.00 21.30 -9.88
C LEU A 333 -12.14 22.34 -10.60
N LEU A 334 -12.67 23.55 -10.82
CA LEU A 334 -12.11 24.56 -11.70
C LEU A 334 -11.11 25.49 -11.00
N LEU A 335 -11.31 25.83 -9.72
CA LEU A 335 -10.33 26.67 -9.01
C LEU A 335 -8.98 25.98 -8.83
N PRO A 336 -8.90 24.67 -8.52
CA PRO A 336 -7.64 23.94 -8.55
C PRO A 336 -6.96 23.98 -9.92
N LEU A 337 -7.71 23.81 -11.02
CA LEU A 337 -7.13 23.88 -12.37
C LEU A 337 -6.57 25.28 -12.65
N ASN A 338 -7.30 26.34 -12.28
CA ASN A 338 -6.80 27.72 -12.38
C ASN A 338 -5.51 27.93 -11.57
N ALA A 339 -5.43 27.35 -10.37
CA ALA A 339 -4.22 27.39 -9.56
C ALA A 339 -3.03 26.66 -10.22
N VAL A 340 -3.27 25.57 -10.96
CA VAL A 340 -2.23 24.88 -11.75
C VAL A 340 -1.71 25.80 -12.84
N VAL A 341 -2.61 26.41 -13.63
CA VAL A 341 -2.23 27.32 -14.73
C VAL A 341 -1.38 28.49 -14.23
N LYS A 342 -1.77 29.06 -13.08
CA LYS A 342 -0.99 30.13 -12.42
C LYS A 342 0.37 29.65 -11.93
N ASP A 343 0.45 28.47 -11.31
CA ASP A 343 1.71 27.92 -10.82
C ASP A 343 2.69 27.61 -11.97
N LEU A 344 2.21 26.96 -13.04
CA LEU A 344 3.02 26.65 -14.22
C LEU A 344 3.53 27.94 -14.88
N THR A 345 2.65 28.91 -15.12
CA THR A 345 3.04 30.21 -15.68
C THR A 345 4.06 30.93 -14.81
N LYS A 346 3.88 30.93 -13.49
CA LYS A 346 4.83 31.53 -12.55
C LYS A 346 6.20 30.86 -12.61
N ARG A 347 6.25 29.54 -12.69
CA ARG A 347 7.49 28.75 -12.64
C ARG A 347 8.24 28.72 -13.97
N PHE A 348 7.52 28.70 -15.08
CA PHE A 348 8.06 28.40 -16.41
C PHE A 348 7.77 29.48 -17.46
N GLY A 349 7.10 30.57 -17.09
CA GLY A 349 6.69 31.65 -17.99
C GLY A 349 5.47 31.33 -18.85
N LYS A 350 4.99 30.07 -18.84
CA LYS A 350 3.83 29.60 -19.61
C LYS A 350 3.17 28.38 -18.95
N TRP A 351 1.91 28.09 -19.29
CA TRP A 351 1.16 26.98 -18.72
C TRP A 351 1.24 25.68 -19.54
N ASP A 352 1.50 25.78 -20.84
CA ASP A 352 1.47 24.69 -21.83
C ASP A 352 2.77 23.86 -21.81
N MET A 353 3.18 23.45 -20.61
CA MET A 353 4.43 22.72 -20.40
C MET A 353 4.29 21.24 -20.75
N PRO A 354 5.12 20.69 -21.65
CA PRO A 354 5.17 19.25 -21.89
C PRO A 354 5.64 18.48 -20.65
N TRP A 355 5.08 17.30 -20.38
CA TRP A 355 5.40 16.51 -19.19
C TRP A 355 6.89 16.23 -19.00
N GLY A 356 7.59 15.86 -20.08
CA GLY A 356 9.03 15.54 -20.05
C GLY A 356 9.93 16.75 -19.82
N GLU A 357 9.42 17.98 -19.95
CA GLU A 357 10.16 19.18 -19.60
C GLU A 357 10.20 19.39 -18.07
N ILE A 358 9.14 19.00 -17.37
CA ILE A 358 9.00 19.19 -15.91
C ILE A 358 9.30 17.91 -15.10
N ASN A 359 9.13 16.73 -15.69
CA ASN A 359 9.31 15.43 -15.05
C ASN A 359 10.44 14.66 -15.74
N ARG A 360 11.66 14.82 -15.23
CA ARG A 360 12.89 14.27 -15.81
C ARG A 360 13.57 13.34 -14.81
N PHE A 361 13.99 12.17 -15.28
CA PHE A 361 14.95 11.35 -14.57
C PHE A 361 16.34 11.96 -14.76
N GLN A 362 16.90 12.57 -13.71
CA GLN A 362 18.23 13.14 -13.74
C GLN A 362 19.16 12.42 -12.77
N ARG A 363 20.27 11.88 -13.28
CA ARG A 363 21.40 11.41 -12.49
C ARG A 363 22.55 12.40 -12.70
N ILE A 364 22.61 13.41 -11.83
CA ILE A 364 23.44 14.61 -12.03
C ILE A 364 24.94 14.32 -11.76
N SER A 365 25.28 13.28 -10.99
CA SER A 365 26.65 12.76 -10.86
C SER A 365 26.68 11.35 -10.25
N ASN A 366 27.77 10.60 -10.49
CA ASN A 366 28.12 9.35 -9.78
C ASN A 366 29.10 9.57 -8.63
N GLN A 367 29.58 10.79 -8.44
CA GLN A 367 30.45 11.14 -7.33
C GLN A 367 29.60 11.17 -6.05
N LEU A 368 29.78 10.15 -5.23
CA LEU A 368 29.39 10.18 -3.81
C LEU A 368 30.38 11.13 -3.14
N ASN A 369 29.94 12.37 -2.85
CA ASN A 369 30.70 13.30 -2.02
C ASN A 369 30.90 12.76 -0.61
#